data_AF-A0A6N9TGG4-F1
#
_entry.id   AF-A0A6N9TGG4-F1
#
_cell.length_a   1.000
_cell.length_b   1.000
_cell.length_c   1.000
_cell.angle_alpha   90.00
_cell.angle_beta   90.00
_cell.angle_gamma   90.00
#
_symmetry.space_group_name_H-M   'P 1'
#
loop_
_entity.id
_entity.type
_entity.pdbx_description
1 polymer ?
#
loop_
_entity_poly.entity_id
_entity_poly.type
_entity_poly.pdbx_seq_one_letter_code
_entity_poly.pdbx_strand_id
1 'polypeptide(L)'
;MQTPICAKCSDDGHRFYEDIGLISAPARTSGNRRQYGIHEIDRISFIRHARELGFEIEDIRGLLSMSEKSNASCQEADRIARHHLRAVDHRIMQLNLLRRELQRMVDECEHGRICDCRVIQTLADHNECQHHHSVAE
;
A
#
# COMPACT_ATOMS: atom_id res chain seq x y z
N MET A 1 -23.61 15.79 -25.02
CA MET A 1 -23.98 15.83 -23.59
C MET A 1 -22.70 15.70 -22.75
N GLN A 2 -22.20 16.85 -22.28
CA GLN A 2 -21.29 17.06 -21.12
C GLN A 2 -21.66 16.04 -20.00
N THR A 3 -20.80 15.27 -19.32
CA THR A 3 -19.41 15.39 -18.83
C THR A 3 -18.93 14.01 -18.31
N PRO A 4 -17.62 13.83 -18.06
CA PRO A 4 -17.26 13.37 -16.72
C PRO A 4 -16.32 14.38 -16.06
N ILE A 5 -16.86 15.15 -15.11
CA ILE A 5 -16.09 15.91 -14.15
C ILE A 5 -15.78 14.92 -13.03
N CYS A 6 -14.53 14.49 -12.90
CA CYS A 6 -14.11 13.81 -11.69
C CYS A 6 -14.03 14.87 -10.57
N ALA A 7 -15.14 15.11 -9.89
CA ALA A 7 -15.30 16.17 -8.89
C ALA A 7 -14.74 15.81 -7.50
N LYS A 8 -14.03 14.67 -7.36
CA LYS A 8 -13.56 14.17 -6.05
C LYS A 8 -12.21 13.43 -6.11
N CYS A 9 -11.24 13.96 -6.84
CA CYS A 9 -9.87 13.49 -6.72
C CYS A 9 -8.97 14.68 -6.40
N SER A 10 -8.31 14.61 -5.24
CA SER A 10 -7.30 15.59 -4.83
C SER A 10 -6.26 15.75 -5.95
N ASP A 11 -6.00 16.99 -6.37
CA ASP A 11 -5.20 17.33 -7.56
C ASP A 11 -3.74 16.78 -7.49
N ASP A 12 -3.27 16.46 -6.27
CA ASP A 12 -1.92 15.93 -6.00
C ASP A 12 -1.71 14.49 -6.48
N GLY A 13 -2.72 13.63 -6.38
CA GLY A 13 -2.57 12.21 -6.74
C GLY A 13 -2.45 11.97 -8.24
N HIS A 14 -3.14 12.78 -9.05
CA HIS A 14 -3.12 12.65 -10.50
C HIS A 14 -1.82 13.15 -11.11
N ARG A 15 -1.29 14.27 -10.61
CA ARG A 15 -0.01 14.83 -11.11
C ARG A 15 1.14 13.84 -10.88
N PHE A 16 1.16 13.18 -9.73
CA PHE A 16 2.15 12.14 -9.46
C PHE A 16 2.12 11.00 -10.49
N TYR A 17 0.92 10.51 -10.85
CA TYR A 17 0.79 9.46 -11.87
C TYR A 17 1.11 9.95 -13.29
N GLU A 18 0.86 11.23 -13.61
CA GLU A 18 1.31 11.88 -14.85
C GLU A 18 2.85 11.91 -14.90
N ASP A 19 3.50 12.36 -13.82
CA ASP A 19 4.96 12.56 -13.74
C ASP A 19 5.74 11.24 -13.89
N ILE A 20 5.22 10.13 -13.34
CA ILE A 20 5.83 8.80 -13.47
C ILE A 20 5.36 8.03 -14.72
N GLY A 21 4.58 8.67 -15.59
CA GLY A 21 4.11 8.11 -16.87
C GLY A 21 3.08 6.99 -16.76
N LEU A 22 2.37 6.89 -15.63
CA LEU A 22 1.33 5.87 -15.43
C LEU A 22 0.01 6.26 -16.13
N ILE A 23 -0.27 7.57 -16.25
CA ILE A 23 -1.41 8.11 -16.99
C ILE A 23 -0.96 9.14 -18.02
N SER A 24 -1.63 9.18 -19.17
CA SER A 24 -1.38 10.20 -20.19
C SER A 24 -1.83 11.57 -19.72
N ALA A 25 -1.13 12.62 -20.16
CA ALA A 25 -1.52 14.00 -19.87
C ALA A 25 -2.95 14.27 -20.42
N PRO A 26 -3.90 14.71 -19.57
CA PRO A 26 -5.27 14.93 -19.98
C PRO A 26 -5.38 16.12 -20.94
N ALA A 27 -6.41 16.07 -21.80
CA ALA A 27 -6.80 17.23 -22.58
C ALA A 27 -7.14 18.40 -21.64
N ARG A 28 -6.90 19.63 -22.09
CA ARG A 28 -7.23 20.84 -21.34
C ARG A 28 -8.45 21.51 -21.96
N THR A 29 -9.38 21.93 -21.12
CA THR A 29 -10.50 22.76 -21.54
C THR A 29 -10.05 24.19 -21.87
N SER A 30 -10.89 24.99 -22.52
CA SER A 30 -10.65 26.42 -22.79
C SER A 30 -10.38 27.25 -21.52
N GLY A 31 -10.83 26.79 -20.36
CA GLY A 31 -10.53 27.36 -19.04
C GLY A 31 -9.26 26.80 -18.37
N ASN A 32 -8.37 26.13 -19.11
CA ASN A 32 -7.13 25.50 -18.64
C ASN A 32 -7.32 24.39 -17.58
N ARG A 33 -8.53 23.82 -17.46
CA ARG A 33 -8.83 22.70 -16.54
C ARG A 33 -8.56 21.36 -17.21
N ARG A 34 -8.00 20.40 -16.47
CA ARG A 34 -7.79 19.01 -16.90
C ARG A 34 -9.13 18.33 -17.20
N GLN A 35 -9.20 17.62 -18.31
CA GLN A 35 -10.35 16.84 -18.75
C GLN A 35 -9.91 15.41 -19.01
N TYR A 36 -10.45 14.49 -18.21
CA TYR A 36 -10.25 13.06 -18.36
C TYR A 36 -11.44 12.46 -19.11
N GLY A 37 -11.18 11.55 -20.05
CA GLY A 37 -12.20 10.72 -20.65
C GLY A 37 -12.55 9.53 -19.76
N ILE A 38 -13.46 8.68 -20.22
CA ILE A 38 -13.91 7.50 -19.47
C ILE A 38 -12.77 6.49 -19.27
N HIS A 39 -11.92 6.31 -20.29
CA HIS A 39 -10.77 5.40 -20.23
C HIS A 39 -9.74 5.85 -19.19
N GLU A 40 -9.46 7.16 -19.09
CA GLU A 40 -8.55 7.69 -18.08
C GLU A 40 -9.13 7.53 -16.67
N ILE A 41 -10.45 7.67 -16.50
CA ILE A 41 -11.12 7.46 -15.21
C ILE A 41 -11.02 6.00 -14.76
N ASP A 42 -11.24 5.05 -15.67
CA ASP A 42 -11.10 3.62 -15.39
C ASP A 42 -9.66 3.28 -15.00
N ARG A 43 -8.69 3.87 -15.73
CA ARG A 43 -7.25 3.71 -15.45
C ARG A 43 -6.86 4.27 -14.07
N ILE A 44 -7.33 5.46 -13.73
CA ILE A 44 -7.09 6.08 -12.42
C ILE A 44 -7.72 5.24 -11.30
N SER A 45 -8.93 4.74 -11.52
CA SER A 45 -9.63 3.87 -10.56
C SER A 45 -8.87 2.57 -10.32
N PHE A 46 -8.32 1.97 -11.39
CA PHE A 46 -7.46 0.80 -11.31
C PHE A 46 -6.21 1.06 -10.47
N ILE A 47 -5.48 2.15 -10.76
CA ILE A 47 -4.26 2.52 -10.03
C ILE A 47 -4.57 2.75 -8.55
N ARG A 48 -5.64 3.49 -8.23
CA ARG A 48 -6.04 3.76 -6.85
C ARG A 48 -6.33 2.46 -6.11
N HIS A 49 -7.11 1.57 -6.71
CA HIS A 49 -7.45 0.29 -6.10
C HIS A 49 -6.21 -0.58 -5.85
N ALA A 50 -5.29 -0.64 -6.81
CA ALA A 50 -4.05 -1.41 -6.63
C ALA A 50 -3.14 -0.81 -5.55
N ARG A 51 -3.08 0.52 -5.40
CA ARG A 51 -2.38 1.18 -4.28
C ARG A 51 -3.03 0.91 -2.94
N GLU A 52 -4.36 0.89 -2.87
CA GLU A 52 -5.11 0.52 -1.65
C GLU A 52 -4.82 -0.92 -1.21
N LEU A 53 -4.56 -1.83 -2.17
CA LEU A 53 -4.13 -3.21 -1.91
C LEU A 53 -2.62 -3.34 -1.59
N GLY A 54 -1.88 -2.24 -1.63
CA GLY A 54 -0.45 -2.20 -1.29
C GLY A 54 0.48 -2.64 -2.41
N PHE A 55 0.02 -2.71 -3.67
CA PHE A 55 0.93 -2.99 -4.79
C PHE A 55 1.90 -1.83 -5.02
N GLU A 56 3.14 -2.19 -5.36
CA GLU A 56 4.16 -1.23 -5.76
C GLU A 56 3.89 -0.68 -7.16
N ILE A 57 4.42 0.51 -7.44
CA ILE A 57 4.18 1.21 -8.72
C ILE A 57 4.59 0.37 -9.94
N GLU A 58 5.69 -0.39 -9.83
CA GLU A 58 6.14 -1.26 -10.94
C GLU A 58 5.20 -2.44 -11.18
N ASP A 59 4.66 -3.05 -10.12
CA ASP A 59 3.64 -4.10 -10.25
C ASP A 59 2.36 -3.55 -10.86
N ILE A 60 1.94 -2.35 -10.43
CA ILE A 60 0.78 -1.65 -10.99
C ILE A 60 0.99 -1.41 -12.48
N ARG A 61 2.17 -0.93 -12.90
CA ARG A 61 2.50 -0.72 -14.32
C ARG A 61 2.38 -2.03 -15.10
N GLY A 62 2.90 -3.13 -14.56
CA GLY A 62 2.78 -4.46 -15.15
C GLY A 62 1.32 -4.86 -15.36
N LEU A 63 0.52 -4.81 -14.29
CA LEU A 63 -0.90 -5.17 -14.31
C LEU A 63 -1.73 -4.29 -15.26
N LEU A 64 -1.43 -2.99 -15.30
CA LEU A 64 -2.08 -2.00 -16.16
C LEU A 64 -1.80 -2.27 -17.66
N SER A 65 -0.57 -2.66 -18.00
CA SER A 65 -0.21 -3.00 -19.39
C SER A 65 -0.90 -4.28 -19.89
N MET A 66 -1.30 -5.16 -18.96
CA MET A 66 -2.01 -6.40 -19.26
C MET A 66 -3.51 -6.15 -19.38
N SER A 67 -4.09 -5.27 -18.57
CA SER A 67 -5.53 -4.96 -18.62
C SER A 67 -5.95 -4.30 -19.94
N GLU A 68 -5.04 -3.63 -20.64
CA GLU A 68 -5.25 -3.10 -21.99
C GLU A 68 -5.31 -4.20 -23.08
N LYS A 69 -4.82 -5.41 -22.80
CA LYS A 69 -4.71 -6.51 -23.76
C LYS A 69 -5.70 -7.63 -23.41
N SER A 70 -6.95 -7.46 -23.82
CA SER A 70 -8.08 -8.37 -23.48
C SER A 70 -7.87 -9.86 -23.83
N ASN A 71 -7.03 -10.18 -24.82
CA ASN A 71 -6.74 -11.55 -25.25
C ASN A 71 -5.38 -12.09 -24.73
N ALA A 72 -4.69 -11.38 -23.84
CA ALA A 72 -3.42 -11.83 -23.28
C ALA A 72 -3.62 -12.86 -22.16
N SER A 73 -2.62 -13.72 -21.95
CA SER A 73 -2.59 -14.64 -20.82
C SER A 73 -2.53 -13.87 -19.49
N CYS A 74 -3.35 -14.28 -18.52
CA CYS A 74 -3.33 -13.74 -17.16
C CYS A 74 -2.21 -14.29 -16.27
N GLN A 75 -1.33 -15.15 -16.81
CA GLN A 75 -0.28 -15.84 -16.04
C GLN A 75 0.65 -14.87 -15.30
N GLU A 76 1.03 -13.77 -15.93
CA GLU A 76 1.91 -12.79 -15.29
C GLU A 76 1.19 -11.99 -14.20
N ALA A 77 -0.11 -11.71 -14.38
CA ALA A 77 -0.93 -11.07 -13.34
C ALA A 77 -1.09 -11.98 -12.11
N ASP A 78 -1.31 -13.28 -12.33
CA ASP A 78 -1.32 -14.29 -11.25
C ASP A 78 0.04 -14.37 -10.54
N ARG A 79 1.15 -14.31 -11.28
CA ARG A 79 2.51 -14.29 -10.70
C ARG A 79 2.73 -13.09 -9.78
N ILE A 80 2.37 -11.88 -10.22
CA ILE A 80 2.46 -10.63 -9.45
C ILE A 80 1.60 -10.74 -8.19
N ALA A 81 0.33 -11.13 -8.34
CA ALA A 81 -0.60 -11.26 -7.21
C ALA A 81 -0.11 -12.26 -6.16
N ARG A 82 0.40 -13.43 -6.58
CA ARG A 82 0.97 -14.43 -5.66
C ARG A 82 2.25 -13.95 -4.97
N HIS A 83 3.08 -13.17 -5.66
CA HIS A 83 4.28 -12.59 -5.05
C HIS A 83 3.88 -11.62 -3.93
N HIS A 84 2.95 -10.71 -4.23
CA HIS A 84 2.45 -9.74 -3.25
C HIS A 84 1.76 -10.43 -2.06
N LEU A 85 0.93 -11.45 -2.33
CA LEU A 85 0.29 -12.25 -1.28
C LEU A 85 1.33 -12.85 -0.31
N ARG A 86 2.41 -13.43 -0.82
CA ARG A 86 3.48 -13.96 0.05
C ARG A 86 4.15 -12.89 0.90
N ALA A 87 4.36 -11.69 0.35
CA ALA A 87 4.92 -10.57 1.09
C ALA A 87 3.97 -10.11 2.23
N VAL A 88 2.67 -10.03 1.93
CA VAL A 88 1.62 -9.73 2.92
C VAL A 88 1.58 -10.78 4.02
N ASP A 89 1.57 -12.07 3.67
CA ASP A 89 1.57 -13.17 4.64
C ASP A 89 2.80 -13.11 5.56
N HIS A 90 3.98 -12.84 5.00
CA HIS A 90 5.20 -12.66 5.77
C HIS A 90 5.09 -11.48 6.74
N ARG A 91 4.54 -10.34 6.28
CA ARG A 91 4.34 -9.17 7.14
C ARG A 91 3.34 -9.45 8.26
N ILE A 92 2.25 -10.16 7.97
CA ILE A 92 1.26 -10.59 8.98
C ILE A 92 1.92 -11.48 10.03
N MET A 93 2.78 -12.41 9.63
CA MET A 93 3.52 -13.27 10.56
C MET A 93 4.42 -12.43 11.49
N GLN A 94 5.20 -11.51 10.94
CA GLN A 94 6.06 -10.61 11.72
C GLN A 94 5.26 -9.73 12.69
N LEU A 95 4.16 -9.12 12.21
CA LEU A 95 3.28 -8.29 13.04
C LEU A 95 2.62 -9.09 14.15
N ASN A 96 2.26 -10.36 13.91
CA ASN A 96 1.73 -11.23 14.96
C ASN A 96 2.76 -11.60 16.01
N LEU A 97 4.03 -11.78 15.63
CA LEU A 97 5.13 -11.96 16.60
C LEU A 97 5.28 -10.72 17.48
N LEU A 98 5.35 -9.53 16.87
CA LEU A 98 5.44 -8.27 17.59
C LEU A 98 4.23 -8.03 18.51
N ARG A 99 3.02 -8.32 18.02
CA ARG A 99 1.80 -8.20 18.83
C ARG A 99 1.85 -9.08 20.06
N ARG A 100 2.35 -10.31 19.95
CA ARG A 100 2.50 -11.21 21.12
C ARG A 100 3.50 -10.66 22.13
N GLU A 101 4.62 -10.11 21.66
CA GLU A 101 5.62 -9.49 22.51
C GLU A 101 5.03 -8.30 23.29
N LEU A 102 4.38 -7.37 22.57
CA LEU A 102 3.73 -6.21 23.16
C LEU A 102 2.63 -6.61 24.15
N GLN A 103 1.83 -7.62 23.82
CA GLN A 103 0.80 -8.12 24.71
C GLN A 103 1.40 -8.64 26.03
N ARG A 104 2.49 -9.41 25.96
CA ARG A 104 3.19 -9.90 27.16
C ARG A 104 3.70 -8.75 28.03
N MET A 105 4.34 -7.76 27.42
CA MET A 105 4.86 -6.60 28.15
C MET A 105 3.76 -5.83 28.88
N VAL A 106 2.57 -5.72 28.28
CA VAL A 106 1.41 -5.05 28.88
C VAL A 106 0.78 -5.92 29.97
N ASP A 107 0.63 -7.22 29.74
CA ASP A 107 0.02 -8.15 30.71
C ASP A 107 0.89 -8.36 31.96
N GLU A 108 2.22 -8.34 31.82
CA GLU A 108 3.18 -8.44 32.93
C GLU A 108 3.41 -7.10 33.65
N CYS A 109 2.76 -6.01 33.22
CA CYS A 109 2.86 -4.72 33.86
C CYS A 109 1.87 -4.61 35.04
N GLU A 110 2.37 -4.67 36.27
CA GLU A 110 1.56 -4.54 37.49
C GLU A 110 1.15 -3.10 37.85
N HIS A 111 1.44 -2.11 36.98
CA HIS A 111 1.09 -0.68 37.16
C HIS A 111 1.63 -0.05 38.46
N GLY A 112 2.78 -0.53 38.95
CA GLY A 112 3.48 -0.02 40.13
C GLY A 112 4.46 1.13 39.84
N ARG A 113 5.67 1.04 40.39
CA ARG A 113 6.73 2.04 40.16
C ARG A 113 7.46 1.77 38.84
N ILE A 114 7.97 2.83 38.21
CA ILE A 114 8.71 2.73 36.94
C ILE A 114 9.95 1.83 37.03
N CYS A 115 10.63 1.79 38.20
CA CYS A 115 11.75 0.88 38.44
C CYS A 115 11.38 -0.61 38.32
N ASP A 116 10.11 -0.93 38.57
CA ASP A 116 9.56 -2.28 38.55
C ASP A 116 8.73 -2.52 37.26
N CYS A 117 8.74 -1.56 36.32
CA CYS A 117 7.93 -1.62 35.12
C CYS A 117 8.53 -2.58 34.09
N ARG A 118 7.87 -3.72 33.88
CA ARG A 118 8.29 -4.76 32.93
C ARG A 118 8.45 -4.24 31.50
N VAL A 119 7.57 -3.32 31.07
CA VAL A 119 7.65 -2.66 29.76
C VAL A 119 9.00 -1.96 29.57
N ILE A 120 9.43 -1.17 30.55
CA ILE A 120 10.69 -0.42 30.48
C ILE A 120 11.89 -1.36 30.56
N GLN A 121 11.81 -2.39 31.40
CA GLN A 121 12.87 -3.39 31.54
C GLN A 121 13.09 -4.16 30.23
N THR A 122 12.03 -4.66 29.58
CA THR A 122 12.12 -5.39 28.31
C THR A 122 12.60 -4.51 27.14
N LEU A 123 12.26 -3.21 27.14
CA LEU A 123 12.80 -2.28 26.13
C LEU A 123 14.26 -1.89 26.39
N ALA A 124 14.71 -1.89 27.65
CA ALA A 124 16.08 -1.57 28.03
C ALA A 124 17.06 -2.74 27.79
N ASP A 125 16.57 -3.98 27.81
CA ASP A 125 17.34 -5.19 27.50
C ASP A 125 16.63 -6.08 26.49
N HIS A 126 17.13 -6.08 25.25
CA HIS A 126 16.55 -6.86 24.15
C HIS A 126 16.65 -8.39 24.38
N ASN A 127 17.47 -8.87 25.33
CA ASN A 127 17.51 -10.29 25.69
C ASN A 127 16.25 -10.76 26.41
N GLU A 128 15.47 -9.84 26.98
CA GLU A 128 14.17 -10.16 27.59
C GLU A 128 13.07 -10.39 26.53
N CYS A 129 13.36 -10.13 25.24
CA CYS A 129 12.45 -10.45 24.14
C CYS A 129 12.48 -11.94 23.80
N GLN A 130 11.32 -12.60 23.86
CA GLN A 130 11.21 -14.04 23.57
C GLN A 130 11.10 -14.35 22.07
N HIS A 131 10.99 -13.32 21.24
CA HIS A 131 10.80 -13.45 19.80
C HIS A 131 11.83 -12.60 19.06
N HIS A 132 12.52 -13.21 18.08
CA HIS A 132 13.44 -12.50 17.22
C HIS A 132 12.62 -11.67 16.22
N HIS A 133 12.63 -10.35 16.39
CA HIS A 133 11.96 -9.42 15.49
C HIS A 133 13.04 -8.74 14.66
N SER A 134 13.21 -9.14 13.40
CA SER A 134 14.08 -8.40 12.49
C SER A 134 13.43 -7.04 12.20
N VAL A 135 14.05 -5.95 12.66
CA VAL A 135 13.74 -4.60 12.15
C VAL A 135 14.20 -4.59 10.70
N ALA A 136 13.25 -4.60 9.76
CA ALA A 136 13.57 -4.29 8.38
C ALA A 136 13.82 -2.78 8.32
N GLU A 137 15.07 -2.39 8.06
CA GLU A 137 15.46 -1.02 7.68
C GLU A 137 14.78 -0.58 6.37
#